data_AF-A0A949IT12-F1
#
_entry.id   AF-A0A949IT12-F1
#
_cell.length_a   1.000
_cell.length_b   1.000
_cell.length_c   1.000
_cell.angle_alpha   90.00
_cell.angle_beta   90.00
_cell.angle_gamma   90.00
#
_symmetry.space_group_name_H-M   'P 1'
#
loop_
_entity.id
_entity.type
_entity.pdbx_description
1 polymer ?
#
loop_
_entity_poly.entity_id
_entity_poly.type
_entity_poly.pdbx_seq_one_letter_code
_entity_poly.pdbx_strand_id
1 'polypeptide(L)'
;NIFDPNNGYTAIHADVLRRLPLHKLARGYFFESDMLFRLNLLHAAVMDIPMQAVYAGETSGLDIRRILWPFLRGHVRNFYKRVGYNYFLRDFHLASLELVLGLLFMAFGTVFGLVEWHAGEASGVTASAGTVMLSALPVILGFQMLLSFLQFDIQSTPRVPVHQILTDEKA
;
A
#
# COMPACT_ATOMS: atom_id res chain seq x y z
N ASN A 1 10.78 7.49 -1.76
CA ASN A 1 9.78 7.68 -0.67
C ASN A 1 9.64 9.15 -0.40
N ILE A 2 8.40 9.59 -0.14
CA ILE A 2 8.04 10.98 0.15
C ILE A 2 7.87 11.12 1.65
N PHE A 3 8.44 12.16 2.25
CA PHE A 3 8.36 12.39 3.69
C PHE A 3 7.06 13.11 4.06
N ASP A 4 6.69 14.14 3.31
CA ASP A 4 5.43 14.87 3.49
C ASP A 4 4.45 14.63 2.32
N PRO A 5 3.55 13.63 2.43
CA PRO A 5 2.62 13.29 1.35
C PRO A 5 1.43 14.26 1.23
N ASN A 6 1.24 15.17 2.19
CA ASN A 6 0.10 16.11 2.20
C ASN A 6 0.57 17.56 2.02
N ASN A 7 1.69 17.75 1.33
CA ASN A 7 2.22 19.06 1.02
C ASN A 7 1.49 19.67 -0.21
N GLY A 8 0.80 20.79 0.01
CA GLY A 8 0.12 21.54 -1.05
C GLY A 8 1.06 22.20 -2.06
N TYR A 9 2.35 22.32 -1.74
CA TYR A 9 3.37 22.88 -2.62
C TYR A 9 3.95 21.81 -3.55
N THR A 10 3.16 21.41 -4.55
CA THR A 10 3.53 20.37 -5.54
C THR A 10 3.66 20.94 -6.95
N ALA A 11 4.65 20.46 -7.70
CA ALA A 11 4.77 20.70 -9.15
C ALA A 11 4.65 19.37 -9.92
N ILE A 12 3.98 19.41 -11.07
CA ILE A 12 3.77 18.24 -11.93
C ILE A 12 3.92 18.64 -13.41
N HIS A 13 4.62 17.81 -14.18
CA HIS A 13 4.79 18.03 -15.61
C HIS A 13 3.43 17.98 -16.34
N ALA A 14 3.21 18.89 -17.30
CA ALA A 14 1.94 19.02 -18.01
C ALA A 14 1.51 17.70 -18.68
N ASP A 15 2.45 16.96 -19.28
CA ASP A 15 2.13 15.69 -19.96
C ASP A 15 1.73 14.57 -19.00
N VAL A 16 2.29 14.56 -17.78
CA VAL A 16 1.86 13.62 -16.74
C VAL A 16 0.49 14.02 -16.22
N LEU A 17 0.26 15.32 -16.00
CA LEU A 17 -1.01 15.87 -15.52
C LEU A 17 -2.17 15.56 -16.50
N ARG A 18 -1.94 15.66 -17.81
CA ARG A 18 -2.91 15.32 -18.86
C ARG A 18 -3.38 13.87 -18.81
N ARG A 19 -2.52 12.95 -18.35
CA ARG A 19 -2.84 11.52 -18.19
C ARG A 19 -3.55 11.21 -16.87
N LEU A 20 -3.52 12.14 -15.92
CA LEU A 20 -4.14 11.97 -14.60
C LEU A 20 -5.67 12.16 -14.72
N PRO A 21 -6.51 11.24 -14.18
CA PRO A 21 -7.95 11.41 -14.21
C PRO A 21 -8.42 12.44 -13.16
N LEU A 22 -8.26 13.72 -13.48
CA LEU A 22 -8.50 14.85 -12.55
C LEU A 22 -9.91 14.85 -11.94
N HIS A 23 -10.92 14.49 -12.74
CA HIS A 23 -12.32 14.43 -12.29
C HIS A 23 -12.57 13.39 -11.19
N LYS A 24 -11.67 12.43 -10.99
CA LYS A 24 -11.79 11.41 -9.95
C LYS A 24 -11.06 11.78 -8.67
N LEU A 25 -10.24 12.84 -8.66
CA LEU A 25 -9.46 13.23 -7.48
C LEU A 25 -10.38 13.52 -6.29
N ALA A 26 -9.95 13.06 -5.11
CA ALA A 26 -10.62 13.42 -3.87
C ALA A 26 -10.61 14.94 -3.66
N ARG A 27 -11.62 15.48 -2.97
CA ARG A 27 -11.69 16.90 -2.62
C ARG A 27 -11.34 17.10 -1.14
N GLY A 28 -10.87 18.29 -0.79
CA GLY A 28 -10.48 18.65 0.57
C GLY A 28 -9.14 18.01 0.97
N TYR A 29 -8.95 17.78 2.26
CA TYR A 29 -7.66 17.37 2.84
C TYR A 29 -7.07 16.06 2.31
N PHE A 30 -7.87 15.17 1.69
CA PHE A 30 -7.37 13.90 1.15
C PHE A 30 -6.90 14.01 -0.32
N PHE A 31 -6.91 15.23 -0.89
CA PHE A 31 -6.58 15.48 -2.29
C PHE A 31 -5.18 14.99 -2.66
N GLU A 32 -4.16 15.39 -1.89
CA GLU A 32 -2.75 15.10 -2.13
C GLU A 32 -2.48 13.59 -2.06
N SER A 33 -3.00 12.95 -1.01
CA SER A 33 -2.94 11.50 -0.84
C SER A 33 -3.61 10.71 -1.99
N ASP A 34 -4.78 11.17 -2.48
CA ASP A 34 -5.44 10.53 -3.62
C ASP A 34 -4.72 10.81 -4.96
N MET A 35 -4.09 11.99 -5.09
CA MET A 35 -3.25 12.35 -6.23
C MET A 35 -2.01 11.45 -6.31
N LEU A 36 -1.30 11.26 -5.20
CA LEU A 36 -0.14 10.36 -5.12
C LEU A 36 -0.51 8.91 -5.46
N PHE A 37 -1.66 8.43 -4.97
CA PHE A 37 -2.19 7.12 -5.35
C PHE A 37 -2.40 6.98 -6.87
N ARG A 38 -2.98 7.99 -7.52
CA ARG A 38 -3.22 7.96 -8.97
C ARG A 38 -1.93 8.05 -9.77
N LEU A 39 -0.97 8.85 -9.33
CA LEU A 39 0.36 8.91 -9.91
C LEU A 39 1.06 7.55 -9.81
N ASN A 40 0.90 6.84 -8.69
CA ASN A 40 1.41 5.49 -8.54
C ASN A 40 0.78 4.51 -9.55
N LEU A 41 -0.53 4.55 -9.79
CA LEU A 41 -1.17 3.72 -10.82
C LEU A 41 -0.60 3.97 -12.22
N LEU A 42 -0.25 5.22 -12.53
CA LEU A 42 0.41 5.62 -13.78
C LEU A 42 1.90 5.26 -13.82
N HIS A 43 2.48 4.75 -12.74
CA HIS A 43 3.93 4.58 -12.57
C HIS A 43 4.71 5.88 -12.80
N ALA A 44 4.15 7.01 -12.39
CA ALA A 44 4.87 8.28 -12.42
C ALA A 44 5.96 8.30 -11.34
N ALA A 45 7.15 8.80 -11.69
CA ALA A 45 8.21 9.08 -10.71
C ALA A 45 7.82 10.33 -9.92
N VAL A 46 7.87 10.23 -8.58
CA VAL A 46 7.59 11.33 -7.66
C VAL A 46 8.81 11.52 -6.75
N MET A 47 9.23 12.78 -6.59
CA MET A 47 10.37 13.16 -5.78
C MET A 47 9.94 14.19 -4.75
N ASP A 48 10.42 14.01 -3.52
CA ASP A 48 10.26 14.99 -2.45
C ASP A 48 11.45 15.95 -2.49
N ILE A 49 11.18 17.25 -2.46
CA ILE A 49 12.20 18.28 -2.51
C ILE A 49 12.30 18.90 -1.11
N PRO A 50 13.47 18.85 -0.45
CA PRO A 50 13.60 19.40 0.88
C PRO A 50 13.33 20.90 0.84
N MET A 51 12.33 21.33 1.61
CA MET A 51 11.95 22.74 1.75
C MET A 51 11.78 23.08 3.22
N GLN A 52 12.15 24.31 3.60
CA GLN A 52 11.86 24.82 4.93
C GLN A 52 10.42 25.34 4.96
N ALA A 53 9.59 24.77 5.83
CA ALA A 53 8.23 25.23 6.00
C ALA A 53 8.21 26.56 6.77
N VAL A 54 7.75 27.62 6.11
CA VAL A 54 7.55 28.94 6.72
C VAL A 54 6.09 29.04 7.14
N TYR A 55 5.83 28.79 8.43
CA TYR A 55 4.50 28.94 9.00
C TYR A 55 4.29 30.38 9.47
N ALA A 56 3.42 31.13 8.79
CA ALA A 56 3.13 32.53 9.11
C ALA A 56 2.14 32.70 10.29
N GLY A 57 2.20 31.83 11.30
CA GLY A 57 1.31 31.86 12.46
C GLY A 57 -0.14 31.45 12.19
N GLU A 58 -0.42 30.82 11.04
CA GLU A 58 -1.76 30.38 10.66
C GLU A 58 -2.24 29.23 11.55
N THR A 59 -3.49 29.31 12.01
CA THR A 59 -4.14 28.23 12.74
C THR A 59 -4.69 27.19 11.76
N SER A 60 -4.32 25.93 11.96
CA SER A 60 -4.82 24.83 11.10
C SER A 60 -6.33 24.67 11.27
N GLY A 61 -7.08 24.83 10.17
CA GLY A 61 -8.53 24.55 10.12
C GLY A 61 -8.89 23.07 10.16
N LEU A 62 -7.90 22.19 10.30
CA LEU A 62 -8.06 20.73 10.27
C LEU A 62 -8.57 20.21 11.62
N ASP A 63 -9.80 19.70 11.64
CA ASP A 63 -10.30 18.91 12.76
C ASP A 63 -9.91 17.43 12.57
N ILE A 64 -8.90 17.00 13.34
CA ILE A 64 -8.34 15.63 13.31
C ILE A 64 -9.43 14.57 13.50
N ARG A 65 -10.38 14.79 14.43
CA ARG A 65 -11.40 13.78 14.74
C ARG A 65 -12.38 13.60 13.59
N ARG A 66 -12.73 14.70 12.91
CA ARG A 66 -13.62 14.67 11.74
C ARG A 66 -12.95 14.03 10.53
N ILE A 67 -11.63 14.12 10.45
CA ILE A 67 -10.87 13.76 9.25
C ILE A 67 -10.27 12.35 9.32
N LEU A 68 -10.08 11.80 10.52
CA LEU A 68 -9.53 10.46 10.74
C LEU A 68 -10.27 9.37 9.96
N TRP A 69 -11.61 9.31 10.08
CA TRP A 69 -12.41 8.28 9.41
C TRP A 69 -12.43 8.40 7.88
N PRO A 70 -12.68 9.59 7.28
CA PRO A 70 -12.53 9.79 5.85
C PRO A 70 -11.15 9.39 5.31
N PHE A 71 -10.07 9.76 6.01
CA PHE A 71 -8.71 9.42 5.61
C PHE A 71 -8.44 7.93 5.67
N LEU A 72 -8.76 7.28 6.78
CA LEU A 72 -8.57 5.83 6.93
C LEU A 72 -9.31 5.07 5.82
N ARG A 73 -10.58 5.41 5.59
CA ARG A 73 -11.38 4.81 4.50
C ARG A 73 -10.76 5.09 3.12
N GLY A 74 -10.25 6.30 2.90
CA GLY A 74 -9.58 6.70 1.68
C GLY A 74 -8.32 5.87 1.42
N HIS A 75 -7.43 5.77 2.40
CA HIS A 75 -6.20 4.98 2.31
C HIS A 75 -6.48 3.49 2.13
N VAL A 76 -7.43 2.91 2.88
CA VAL A 76 -7.82 1.50 2.73
C VAL A 76 -8.35 1.23 1.32
N ARG A 77 -9.24 2.09 0.81
CA ARG A 77 -9.77 1.98 -0.56
C ARG A 77 -8.66 2.08 -1.60
N ASN A 78 -7.77 3.07 -1.45
CA ASN A 78 -6.69 3.30 -2.40
C ASN A 78 -5.66 2.16 -2.35
N PHE A 79 -5.37 1.62 -1.17
CA PHE A 79 -4.51 0.45 -0.99
C PHE A 79 -5.04 -0.77 -1.75
N TYR A 80 -6.29 -1.17 -1.52
CA TYR A 80 -6.86 -2.34 -2.22
C TYR A 80 -6.97 -2.13 -3.72
N LYS A 81 -7.33 -0.92 -4.17
CA LYS A 81 -7.31 -0.59 -5.60
C LYS A 81 -5.91 -0.65 -6.20
N ARG A 82 -4.90 -0.16 -5.48
CA ARG A 82 -3.48 -0.21 -5.91
C ARG A 82 -3.03 -1.65 -6.04
N VAL A 83 -3.26 -2.45 -5.00
CA VAL A 83 -2.86 -3.87 -4.98
C VAL A 83 -3.57 -4.64 -6.09
N GLY A 84 -4.90 -4.52 -6.19
CA GLY A 84 -5.68 -5.17 -7.24
C GLY A 84 -5.26 -4.76 -8.65
N TYR A 85 -5.11 -3.46 -8.90
CA TYR A 85 -4.77 -2.98 -10.23
C TYR A 85 -3.33 -3.31 -10.62
N ASN A 86 -2.33 -2.96 -9.80
CA ASN A 86 -0.93 -3.10 -10.18
C ASN A 86 -0.49 -4.58 -10.22
N TYR A 87 -0.98 -5.42 -9.30
CA TYR A 87 -0.47 -6.78 -9.13
C TYR A 87 -1.32 -7.88 -9.75
N PHE A 88 -2.61 -7.61 -10.01
CA PHE A 88 -3.52 -8.62 -10.57
C PHE A 88 -4.07 -8.26 -11.95
N LEU A 89 -4.26 -6.97 -12.25
CA LEU A 89 -4.82 -6.55 -13.54
C LEU A 89 -3.76 -6.09 -14.54
N ARG A 90 -2.79 -5.29 -14.09
CA ARG A 90 -1.79 -4.68 -14.95
C ARG A 90 -0.68 -5.68 -15.26
N ASP A 91 0.02 -6.14 -14.23
CA ASP A 91 1.18 -7.04 -14.38
C ASP A 91 1.16 -8.10 -13.27
N PHE A 92 0.99 -9.37 -13.63
CA PHE A 92 1.03 -10.48 -12.68
C PHE A 92 2.48 -10.91 -12.42
N HIS A 93 2.94 -10.77 -11.18
CA HIS A 93 4.31 -11.06 -10.77
C HIS A 93 4.35 -12.21 -9.74
N LEU A 94 5.55 -12.74 -9.47
CA LEU A 94 5.75 -13.68 -8.37
C LEU A 94 5.26 -13.10 -7.03
N ALA A 95 5.47 -11.80 -6.81
CA ALA A 95 4.98 -11.08 -5.64
C ALA A 95 3.44 -11.18 -5.49
N SER A 96 2.67 -11.21 -6.59
CA SER A 96 1.22 -11.39 -6.55
C SER A 96 0.83 -12.76 -5.99
N LEU A 97 1.58 -13.81 -6.35
CA LEU A 97 1.40 -15.16 -5.81
C LEU A 97 1.84 -15.22 -4.34
N GLU A 98 2.95 -14.58 -3.99
CA GLU A 98 3.44 -14.48 -2.61
C GLU A 98 2.42 -13.83 -1.68
N LEU A 99 1.74 -12.77 -2.13
CA LEU A 99 0.67 -12.14 -1.37
C LEU A 99 -0.48 -13.12 -1.09
N VAL A 100 -0.97 -13.82 -2.12
CA VAL A 100 -2.11 -14.74 -1.96
C VAL A 100 -1.74 -15.93 -1.08
N LEU A 101 -0.64 -16.62 -1.39
CA LEU A 101 -0.19 -17.76 -0.60
C LEU A 101 0.21 -17.36 0.82
N GLY A 102 0.85 -16.21 0.98
CA GLY A 102 1.22 -15.65 2.27
C GLY A 102 0.00 -15.42 3.17
N LEU A 103 -1.05 -14.81 2.63
CA LEU A 103 -2.32 -14.63 3.35
C LEU A 103 -3.00 -15.96 3.68
N LEU A 104 -3.00 -16.92 2.74
CA LEU A 104 -3.58 -18.25 2.96
C LEU A 104 -2.85 -19.02 4.06
N PHE A 105 -1.52 -19.01 4.05
CA PHE A 105 -0.70 -19.70 5.06
C PHE A 105 -0.79 -19.05 6.43
N MET A 106 -0.82 -17.71 6.49
CA MET A 106 -1.10 -16.98 7.73
C MET A 106 -2.48 -17.36 8.28
N ALA A 107 -3.52 -17.31 7.46
CA ALA A 107 -4.88 -17.64 7.87
C ALA A 107 -4.98 -19.10 8.35
N PHE A 108 -4.47 -20.04 7.55
CA PHE A 108 -4.47 -21.45 7.89
C PHE A 108 -3.73 -21.72 9.20
N GLY A 109 -2.48 -21.27 9.33
CA GLY A 109 -1.65 -21.57 10.49
C GLY A 109 -2.17 -20.92 11.78
N THR A 110 -2.75 -19.71 11.69
CA THR A 110 -3.40 -19.04 12.83
C THR A 110 -4.71 -19.71 13.22
N VAL A 111 -5.60 -20.01 12.26
CA VAL A 111 -6.89 -20.67 12.57
C VAL A 111 -6.65 -22.06 13.15
N PHE A 112 -5.77 -22.86 12.52
CA PHE A 112 -5.41 -24.19 13.01
C PHE A 112 -4.81 -24.12 14.42
N GLY A 113 -3.87 -23.20 14.67
CA GLY A 113 -3.29 -23.01 15.99
C GLY A 113 -4.30 -22.62 17.06
N LEU A 114 -5.25 -21.73 16.74
CA LEU A 114 -6.30 -21.31 17.68
C LEU A 114 -7.28 -22.45 17.98
N VAL A 115 -7.65 -23.24 16.98
CA VAL A 115 -8.54 -24.40 17.15
C VAL A 115 -7.88 -25.46 18.05
N GLU A 116 -6.63 -25.81 17.76
CA GLU A 116 -5.89 -26.81 18.55
C GLU A 116 -5.58 -26.33 19.96
N TRP A 117 -5.32 -25.03 20.14
CA TRP A 117 -5.18 -24.44 21.47
C TRP A 117 -6.48 -24.59 22.27
N HIS A 118 -7.62 -24.14 21.72
CA HIS A 118 -8.91 -24.25 22.40
C HIS A 118 -9.28 -25.71 22.72
N ALA A 119 -8.99 -26.64 21.80
CA ALA A 119 -9.22 -28.08 22.02
C ALA A 119 -8.29 -28.67 23.09
N GLY A 120 -7.03 -28.24 23.14
CA GLY A 120 -6.05 -28.65 24.14
C GLY A 120 -6.43 -28.20 25.55
N GLU A 121 -6.93 -26.97 25.70
CA GLU A 121 -7.43 -26.47 26.98
C GLU A 121 -8.64 -27.27 27.48
N ALA A 122 -9.58 -27.61 26.58
CA ALA A 122 -10.76 -28.38 26.92
C ALA A 122 -10.48 -29.85 27.28
N SER A 123 -9.42 -30.44 26.72
CA SER A 123 -9.07 -31.86 26.90
C SER A 123 -7.99 -32.12 27.95
N GLY A 124 -7.25 -31.09 28.36
CA GLY A 124 -6.11 -31.20 29.28
C GLY A 124 -4.89 -31.92 28.68
N VAL A 125 -4.91 -32.23 27.38
CA VAL A 125 -3.82 -32.90 26.67
C VAL A 125 -2.93 -31.87 26.00
N THR A 126 -1.61 -32.02 26.17
CA THR A 126 -0.63 -31.14 25.52
C THR A 126 -0.54 -31.43 24.03
N ALA A 127 -0.47 -30.36 23.23
CA ALA A 127 -0.31 -30.49 21.78
C ALA A 127 1.00 -31.22 21.42
N SER A 128 0.93 -32.13 20.46
CA SER A 128 2.12 -32.82 19.96
C SER A 128 3.05 -31.85 19.23
N ALA A 129 4.33 -32.19 19.13
CA ALA A 129 5.28 -31.40 18.35
C ALA A 129 4.84 -31.23 16.87
N GLY A 130 4.22 -32.26 16.28
CA GLY A 130 3.69 -32.19 14.92
C GLY A 130 2.53 -31.20 14.79
N THR A 131 1.62 -31.17 15.76
CA THR A 131 0.50 -30.22 15.83
C THR A 131 1.00 -28.78 15.90
N VAL A 132 1.96 -28.52 16.80
CA VAL A 132 2.57 -27.19 16.92
C VAL A 132 3.25 -26.78 15.62
N MET A 133 3.97 -27.69 14.96
CA MET A 133 4.64 -27.41 13.68
C MET A 133 3.66 -27.14 12.52
N LEU A 134 2.51 -27.84 12.48
CA LEU A 134 1.47 -27.58 11.48
C LEU A 134 0.80 -26.22 11.63
N SER A 135 0.82 -25.63 12.84
CA SER A 135 0.45 -24.22 13.03
C SER A 135 1.61 -23.29 12.69
N ALA A 136 2.78 -23.53 13.28
CA ALA A 136 3.89 -22.58 13.26
C ALA A 136 4.55 -22.45 11.89
N LEU A 137 4.79 -23.55 11.16
CA LEU A 137 5.48 -23.51 9.87
C LEU A 137 4.69 -22.71 8.81
N PRO A 138 3.37 -22.91 8.63
CA PRO A 138 2.60 -22.05 7.73
C PRO A 138 2.62 -20.58 8.16
N VAL A 139 2.53 -20.26 9.46
CA VAL A 139 2.62 -18.86 9.92
C VAL A 139 3.98 -18.25 9.56
N ILE A 140 5.07 -18.96 9.81
CA ILE A 140 6.42 -18.47 9.50
C ILE A 140 6.60 -18.27 8.00
N LEU A 141 6.26 -19.27 7.19
CA LEU A 141 6.36 -19.17 5.73
C LEU A 141 5.43 -18.08 5.17
N GLY A 142 4.21 -18.00 5.67
CA GLY A 142 3.24 -16.99 5.28
C GLY A 142 3.74 -15.58 5.58
N PHE A 143 4.30 -15.36 6.77
CA PHE A 143 4.92 -14.10 7.15
C PHE A 143 6.11 -13.74 6.25
N GLN A 144 6.97 -14.72 5.93
CA GLN A 144 8.11 -14.51 5.02
C GLN A 144 7.64 -14.12 3.60
N MET A 145 6.60 -14.76 3.07
CA MET A 145 6.03 -14.43 1.76
C MET A 145 5.42 -13.02 1.76
N LEU A 146 4.75 -12.61 2.84
CA LEU A 146 4.23 -11.25 2.97
C LEU A 146 5.34 -10.19 3.06
N LEU A 147 6.45 -10.49 3.75
CA LEU A 147 7.63 -9.62 3.77
C LEU A 147 8.28 -9.52 2.39
N SER A 148 8.37 -10.63 1.66
CA SER A 148 8.88 -10.65 0.28
C SER A 148 8.03 -9.79 -0.65
N PHE A 149 6.70 -9.92 -0.58
CA PHE A 149 5.77 -9.06 -1.30
C PHE A 149 5.98 -7.56 -0.96
N LEU A 150 6.12 -7.23 0.33
CA LEU A 150 6.35 -5.84 0.75
C LEU A 150 7.68 -5.30 0.22
N GLN A 151 8.74 -6.11 0.26
CA GLN A 151 10.04 -5.75 -0.30
C GLN A 151 9.94 -5.47 -1.80
N PHE A 152 9.23 -6.32 -2.55
CA PHE A 152 8.98 -6.12 -3.96
C PHE A 152 8.18 -4.83 -4.21
N ASP A 153 7.12 -4.56 -3.44
CA ASP A 153 6.32 -3.34 -3.57
C ASP A 153 7.17 -2.07 -3.39
N ILE A 154 8.04 -2.06 -2.39
CA ILE A 154 8.97 -0.94 -2.16
C ILE A 154 9.94 -0.77 -3.33
N GLN A 155 10.49 -1.87 -3.84
CA GLN A 155 11.46 -1.85 -4.95
C GLN A 155 10.81 -1.43 -6.28
N SER A 156 9.54 -1.75 -6.50
CA SER A 156 8.80 -1.41 -7.72
C SER A 156 8.51 0.08 -7.89
N THR A 157 8.81 0.91 -6.88
CA THR A 157 8.56 2.36 -6.92
C THR A 157 9.35 3.02 -8.06
N PRO A 158 8.68 3.70 -9.02
CA PRO A 158 9.35 4.37 -10.14
C PRO A 158 10.29 5.48 -9.67
N ARG A 159 11.55 5.43 -10.14
CA ARG A 159 12.59 6.43 -9.80
C ARG A 159 12.97 7.32 -10.97
N VAL A 160 12.88 6.79 -12.19
CA VAL A 160 13.29 7.49 -13.41
C VAL A 160 12.04 8.01 -14.13
N PRO A 161 11.94 9.33 -14.38
CA PRO A 161 10.83 9.88 -15.14
C PRO A 161 10.98 9.51 -16.62
N VAL A 162 10.05 8.69 -17.14
CA VAL A 162 10.06 8.26 -18.56
C VAL A 162 9.21 9.12 -19.48
N HIS A 163 8.46 10.08 -18.94
CA HIS A 163 7.47 10.86 -19.70
C HIS A 163 8.08 11.66 -20.87
N GLN A 164 9.33 12.11 -20.74
CA GLN A 164 10.06 12.84 -21.79
C GLN A 164 10.26 11.99 -23.06
N ILE A 165 10.47 10.68 -22.88
CA ILE A 165 10.66 9.73 -23.98
C ILE A 165 9.31 9.40 -24.65
N LEU A 166 8.22 9.40 -23.85
CA LEU A 166 6.87 9.06 -24.32
C LEU A 166 6.19 10.19 -25.11
N THR A 167 6.76 11.40 -25.11
CA THR A 167 6.22 12.58 -25.79
C THR A 167 6.73 12.78 -27.22
N ASP A 168 7.86 12.18 -27.57
CA ASP A 168 8.47 12.34 -28.91
C ASP A 168 7.74 11.56 -30.02
N GLU A 169 6.78 10.68 -29.70
CA GLU A 169 6.02 9.92 -30.70
C GLU A 169 4.83 10.69 -31.32
N LYS A 170 4.61 11.97 -30.97
CA LYS A 170 3.52 12.77 -31.54
C LYS A 170 3.91 14.23 -31.80
N ALA A 171 4.93 14.43 -32.64
CA ALA A 171 5.12 15.67 -33.40
C ALA A 171 4.71 15.45 -34.86
#